data_AF-A0A1Q6NFY4-F1
#
_entry.id   AF-A0A1Q6NFY4-F1
#
_cell.length_a   1.000
_cell.length_b   1.000
_cell.length_c   1.000
_cell.angle_alpha   90.00
_cell.angle_beta   90.00
_cell.angle_gamma   90.00
#
_symmetry.space_group_name_H-M   'P 1'
#
loop_
_entity.id
_entity.type
_entity.pdbx_description
1 polymer ?
#
loop_
_entity_poly.entity_id
_entity_poly.type
_entity_poly.pdbx_seq_one_letter_code
_entity_poly.pdbx_strand_id
1 'polypeptide(L)'
;MDGDEETKKKLLDSKEKMFEGESFSKVIKETQIYSPLHARMIMIAERTGEADQALSKIAVQVDEEVTAEIQNFVSVIEPTMVIILSILVGALLLSVMMPLMGILSVIG
;
A
#
# COMPACT_ATOMS: atom_id res chain seq x y z
N MET A 1 2.94 -0.81 -16.74
CA MET A 1 3.64 -1.94 -17.39
C MET A 1 5.15 -1.70 -17.50
N ASP A 2 5.67 -0.48 -17.31
CA ASP A 2 7.12 -0.21 -17.35
C ASP A 2 7.92 -0.58 -16.09
N GLY A 3 7.29 -0.57 -14.91
CA GLY A 3 8.00 -0.82 -13.64
C GLY A 3 8.55 -2.24 -13.46
N ASP A 4 7.94 -3.23 -14.12
CA ASP A 4 8.32 -4.65 -14.00
C ASP A 4 9.58 -4.97 -14.82
N GLU A 5 9.70 -4.40 -16.03
CA GLU A 5 10.89 -4.47 -16.88
C GLU A 5 12.11 -3.82 -16.22
N GLU A 6 11.94 -2.64 -15.61
CA GLU A 6 13.03 -1.94 -14.92
C GLU A 6 13.49 -2.70 -13.67
N THR A 7 12.56 -3.23 -12.87
CA THR A 7 12.87 -4.02 -11.67
C THR A 7 13.59 -5.31 -12.05
N LYS A 8 13.12 -6.00 -13.09
CA LYS A 8 13.76 -7.20 -13.62
C LYS A 8 15.19 -6.92 -14.10
N LYS A 9 15.42 -5.81 -14.78
CA LYS A 9 16.77 -5.41 -15.21
C LYS A 9 17.69 -5.16 -14.02
N LYS A 10 17.22 -4.44 -12.98
CA LYS A 10 17.98 -4.21 -11.74
C LYS A 10 18.30 -5.50 -10.99
N LEU A 11 17.39 -6.47 -10.99
CA LEU A 11 17.63 -7.80 -10.39
C LEU A 11 18.64 -8.63 -11.19
N LEU A 12 18.62 -8.55 -12.51
CA LEU A 12 19.61 -9.21 -13.36
C LEU A 12 21.01 -8.62 -13.17
N ASP A 13 21.12 -7.28 -13.12
CA ASP A 13 22.37 -6.57 -12.81
C ASP A 13 22.88 -6.93 -11.40
N SER A 14 21.96 -7.03 -10.43
CA SER A 14 22.29 -7.48 -9.07
C SER A 14 22.91 -8.87 -9.06
N LYS A 15 22.29 -9.79 -9.80
CA LYS A 15 22.74 -11.17 -9.90
C LYS A 15 24.16 -11.23 -10.48
N GLU A 16 24.46 -10.46 -11.51
CA GLU A 16 25.78 -10.41 -12.14
C GLU A 16 26.85 -9.91 -11.16
N LYS A 17 26.60 -8.79 -10.47
CA LYS A 17 27.51 -8.25 -9.43
C LYS A 17 27.78 -9.23 -8.28
N MET A 18 26.76 -10.02 -7.88
CA MET A 18 26.95 -11.07 -6.87
C MET A 18 27.87 -12.19 -7.37
N PHE A 19 27.79 -12.58 -8.64
CA PHE A 19 28.72 -13.55 -9.25
C PHE A 19 30.15 -13.01 -9.35
N GLU A 20 30.30 -11.70 -9.50
CA GLU A 20 31.61 -11.01 -9.47
C GLU A 20 32.20 -10.90 -8.05
N GLY A 21 31.49 -11.38 -7.01
CA GLY A 21 31.96 -11.45 -5.64
C GLY A 21 31.54 -10.27 -4.76
N GLU A 22 30.63 -9.42 -5.22
CA GLU A 22 30.04 -8.38 -4.37
C GLU A 22 29.10 -8.97 -3.32
N SER A 23 29.15 -8.41 -2.11
CA SER A 23 28.26 -8.76 -1.01
C SER A 23 26.79 -8.51 -1.38
N PHE A 24 25.92 -9.45 -1.03
CA PHE A 24 24.50 -9.39 -1.32
C PHE A 24 23.84 -8.13 -0.73
N SER A 25 24.21 -7.77 0.51
CA SER A 25 23.69 -6.57 1.16
C SER A 25 24.12 -5.27 0.48
N LYS A 26 25.29 -5.24 -0.16
CA LYS A 26 25.78 -4.08 -0.92
C LYS A 26 25.00 -3.93 -2.22
N VAL A 27 24.85 -5.02 -2.96
CA VAL A 27 24.12 -5.06 -4.23
C VAL A 27 22.64 -4.66 -4.06
N ILE A 28 21.97 -5.22 -3.06
CA ILE A 28 20.57 -4.90 -2.72
C ILE A 28 20.40 -3.43 -2.32
N LYS A 29 21.40 -2.85 -1.64
CA LYS A 29 21.38 -1.44 -1.26
C LYS A 29 21.55 -0.51 -2.46
N GLU A 30 22.36 -0.89 -3.45
CA GLU A 30 22.59 -0.11 -4.67
C GLU A 30 21.37 -0.10 -5.60
N THR A 31 20.59 -1.18 -5.63
CA THR A 31 19.42 -1.27 -6.52
C THR A 31 18.20 -0.52 -6.05
N GLN A 32 18.17 -0.06 -4.78
CA GLN A 32 17.08 0.73 -4.18
C GLN A 32 15.69 0.06 -4.30
N ILE A 33 15.64 -1.25 -4.60
CA ILE A 33 14.39 -2.03 -4.65
C ILE A 33 13.87 -2.25 -3.22
N TYR A 34 14.77 -2.32 -2.25
CA TYR A 34 14.46 -2.60 -0.86
C TYR A 34 14.70 -1.38 0.02
N SER A 35 13.87 -1.24 1.06
CA SER A 35 14.06 -0.24 2.12
C SER A 35 15.46 -0.35 2.75
N PRO A 36 16.08 0.77 3.18
CA PRO A 36 17.33 0.75 3.95
C PRO A 36 17.28 -0.16 5.19
N LEU A 37 16.09 -0.40 5.74
CA LEU A 37 15.89 -1.34 6.85
C LEU A 37 16.11 -2.80 6.41
N HIS A 38 15.50 -3.20 5.29
CA HIS A 38 15.63 -4.55 4.73
C HIS A 38 17.08 -4.84 4.33
N ALA A 39 17.77 -3.88 3.70
CA ALA A 39 19.19 -4.02 3.37
C ALA A 39 20.08 -4.24 4.60
N ARG A 40 19.77 -3.60 5.74
CA ARG A 40 20.50 -3.82 7.01
C ARG A 40 20.22 -5.20 7.60
N MET A 41 18.98 -5.69 7.53
CA MET A 41 18.65 -7.05 7.99
C MET A 41 19.42 -8.10 7.19
N ILE A 42 19.49 -7.93 5.87
CA ILE A 42 20.28 -8.79 4.99
C ILE A 42 21.78 -8.72 5.34
N MET A 43 22.33 -7.53 5.60
CA MET A 43 23.74 -7.38 6.00
C MET A 43 24.07 -8.14 7.29
N ILE A 44 23.18 -8.09 8.28
CA ILE A 44 23.37 -8.81 9.55
C ILE A 44 23.30 -10.32 9.29
N ALA A 45 22.30 -10.74 8.51
CA ALA A 45 22.07 -12.15 8.20
C ALA A 45 23.17 -12.77 7.33
N GLU A 46 23.76 -11.99 6.41
CA GLU A 46 24.91 -12.39 5.60
C GLU A 46 26.14 -12.65 6.47
N ARG A 47 26.31 -11.91 7.57
CA ARG A 47 27.41 -12.10 8.54
C ARG A 47 27.18 -13.27 9.49
N THR A 48 25.93 -13.60 9.79
CA THR A 48 25.56 -14.74 10.66
C THR A 48 25.31 -16.04 9.88
N GLY A 49 25.28 -15.98 8.55
CA GLY A 49 24.95 -17.13 7.70
C GLY A 49 23.46 -17.46 7.64
N GLU A 50 22.58 -16.53 8.06
CA GLU A 50 21.13 -16.73 8.18
C GLU A 50 20.34 -15.91 7.15
N ALA A 51 20.95 -15.61 5.99
CA ALA A 51 20.36 -14.79 4.93
C ALA A 51 18.96 -15.30 4.49
N ASP A 52 18.76 -16.62 4.41
CA ASP A 52 17.48 -17.24 4.06
C ASP A 52 16.37 -16.89 5.06
N GLN A 53 16.66 -16.92 6.36
CA GLN A 53 15.68 -16.55 7.40
C GLN A 53 15.35 -15.07 7.35
N ALA A 54 16.34 -14.21 7.11
CA ALA A 54 16.12 -12.78 6.96
C ALA A 54 15.27 -12.45 5.73
N LEU A 55 15.53 -13.09 4.59
CA LEU A 55 14.72 -12.91 3.38
C LEU A 55 13.28 -13.39 3.58
N SER A 56 13.08 -14.52 4.25
CA SER A 56 11.73 -15.01 4.62
C SER A 56 11.00 -14.00 5.51
N LYS A 57 11.68 -13.44 6.51
CA LYS A 57 11.12 -12.40 7.38
C LYS A 57 10.77 -11.12 6.62
N ILE A 58 11.62 -10.69 5.69
CA ILE A 58 11.37 -9.53 4.84
C ILE A 58 10.15 -9.78 3.96
N ALA A 59 10.01 -10.98 3.38
CA ALA A 59 8.85 -11.32 2.55
C ALA A 59 7.54 -11.20 3.32
N VAL A 60 7.49 -11.71 4.56
CA VAL A 60 6.31 -11.58 5.43
C VAL A 60 6.03 -10.11 5.75
N GLN A 61 7.06 -9.32 6.09
CA GLN A 61 6.88 -7.89 6.40
C GLN A 61 6.35 -7.11 5.21
N VAL A 62 6.84 -7.37 4.00
CA VAL A 62 6.36 -6.70 2.78
C VAL A 62 4.91 -7.08 2.49
N ASP A 63 4.52 -8.34 2.68
CA ASP A 63 3.13 -8.78 2.51
C ASP A 63 2.18 -8.11 3.53
N GLU A 64 2.62 -8.01 4.79
CA GLU A 64 1.90 -7.28 5.84
C GLU A 64 1.78 -5.78 5.52
N GLU A 65 2.85 -5.13 5.03
CA GLU A 65 2.86 -3.73 4.63
C GLU A 65 1.87 -3.47 3.48
N VAL A 66 1.89 -4.29 2.43
CA VAL A 66 0.96 -4.20 1.29
C VAL A 66 -0.48 -4.39 1.76
N THR A 67 -0.72 -5.39 2.62
CA THR A 67 -2.05 -5.67 3.15
C THR A 67 -2.56 -4.51 4.02
N ALA A 68 -1.69 -3.92 4.84
CA ALA A 68 -2.03 -2.77 5.68
C ALA A 68 -2.32 -1.53 4.84
N GLU A 69 -1.58 -1.31 3.75
CA GLU A 69 -1.83 -0.21 2.82
C GLU A 69 -3.21 -0.33 2.16
N ILE A 70 -3.56 -1.54 1.71
CA ILE A 70 -4.90 -1.83 1.17
C ILE A 70 -5.98 -1.57 2.21
N GLN A 71 -5.81 -2.04 3.45
CA GLN A 71 -6.77 -1.83 4.53
C GLN A 71 -6.95 -0.34 4.86
N ASN A 72 -5.86 0.43 4.90
CA ASN A 72 -5.92 1.88 5.12
C ASN A 72 -6.64 2.60 3.97
N PHE A 73 -6.44 2.15 2.74
CA PHE A 73 -7.17 2.70 1.60
C PHE A 73 -8.69 2.46 1.73
N VAL A 74 -9.07 1.23 2.10
CA VAL A 74 -10.48 0.86 2.31
C VAL A 74 -11.09 1.62 3.50
N SER A 75 -10.35 1.81 4.59
CA SER A 75 -10.84 2.47 5.81
C SER A 75 -11.20 3.93 5.61
N VAL A 76 -10.65 4.59 4.57
CA VAL A 76 -11.01 5.96 4.18
C VAL A 76 -12.19 5.98 3.20
N ILE A 77 -12.29 4.98 2.33
CA ILE A 77 -13.38 4.88 1.34
C ILE A 77 -14.73 4.70 2.04
N GLU A 78 -14.81 3.81 3.03
CA GLU A 78 -16.06 3.50 3.73
C GLU A 78 -16.76 4.73 4.34
N PRO A 79 -16.11 5.54 5.21
CA PRO A 79 -16.73 6.73 5.78
C PRO A 79 -17.06 7.78 4.72
N THR A 80 -16.27 7.89 3.65
CA THR A 80 -16.53 8.83 2.54
C THR A 80 -17.84 8.49 1.84
N MET A 81 -18.09 7.21 1.56
CA MET A 81 -19.34 6.75 0.95
C MET A 81 -20.54 7.04 1.86
N VAL A 82 -20.42 6.82 3.17
CA VAL A 82 -21.49 7.12 4.14
C VAL A 82 -21.82 8.61 4.14
N ILE A 83 -20.82 9.50 4.16
CA ILE A 83 -21.04 10.96 4.13
C ILE A 83 -21.80 11.37 2.86
N ILE A 84 -21.41 10.87 1.70
CA ILE A 84 -22.08 11.17 0.42
C ILE A 84 -23.54 10.72 0.47
N LEU A 85 -23.80 9.48 0.92
CA LEU A 85 -25.16 8.95 1.05
C LEU A 85 -25.99 9.77 2.03
N SER A 86 -25.43 10.17 3.18
CA SER A 86 -26.13 11.03 4.15
C SER A 86 -26.54 12.37 3.55
N ILE A 87 -25.67 13.01 2.75
CA ILE A 87 -25.99 14.27 2.07
C ILE A 87 -27.10 14.06 1.03
N LEU A 88 -26.99 13.01 0.21
CA LEU A 88 -27.99 12.69 -0.81
C LEU A 88 -29.37 12.42 -0.20
N VAL A 89 -29.43 11.61 0.86
CA VAL A 89 -30.67 11.33 1.58
C VAL A 89 -31.22 12.59 2.24
N GLY A 90 -30.36 13.42 2.86
CA GLY A 90 -30.76 14.70 3.44
C GLY A 90 -31.36 15.65 2.41
N ALA A 91 -30.74 15.78 1.24
CA ALA A 91 -31.26 16.59 0.15
C ALA A 91 -32.60 16.06 -0.39
N LEU A 92 -32.74 14.74 -0.52
CA LEU A 92 -33.99 14.10 -0.91
C LEU A 92 -35.12 14.39 0.08
N LEU A 93 -34.84 14.24 1.39
CA LEU A 93 -35.82 14.55 2.43
C LEU A 93 -36.26 16.02 2.36
N LEU A 94 -35.33 16.96 2.23
CA LEU A 94 -35.65 18.39 2.10
C LEU A 94 -36.51 18.66 0.85
N SER A 95 -36.18 18.03 -0.27
CA SER A 95 -36.95 18.15 -1.52
C SER A 95 -38.40 17.66 -1.38
N VAL A 96 -38.67 16.68 -0.51
CA VAL A 96 -40.02 16.13 -0.28
C VAL A 96 -40.73 16.86 0.86
N MET A 97 -40.04 17.24 1.93
CA MET A 97 -40.62 17.91 3.09
C MET A 97 -41.06 19.35 2.78
N MET A 98 -40.29 20.08 1.99
CA MET A 98 -40.62 21.47 1.61
C MET A 98 -42.00 21.60 0.93
N PRO A 99 -42.34 20.85 -0.12
CA PRO A 99 -43.68 20.91 -0.73
C PRO A 99 -44.79 20.40 0.19
N LEU A 100 -44.50 19.40 1.03
CA LEU A 100 -45.47 18.90 2.02
C LEU A 100 -45.89 20.01 3.01
N MET A 101 -44.94 20.79 3.52
CA MET A 101 -45.26 21.94 4.38
C MET A 101 -46.13 22.97 3.67
N GLY A 102 -45.87 23.22 2.38
CA GLY A 102 -46.70 24.10 1.55
C GLY A 102 -48.15 23.63 1.47
N ILE A 103 -48.38 22.33 1.25
CA ILE A 103 -49.72 21.75 1.18
C ILE A 103 -50.45 21.84 2.53
N LEU A 104 -49.76 21.54 3.64
CA LEU A 104 -50.32 21.65 4.99
C LEU A 104 -50.77 23.08 5.33
N SER A 105 -50.01 24.09 4.90
CA SER A 105 -50.36 25.51 5.12
C SER A 105 -51.57 25.98 4.30
N VAL A 106 -51.92 25.30 3.21
CA VAL A 106 -53.06 25.67 2.34
C VAL A 106 -54.35 24.98 2.80
N ILE A 107 -54.24 23.83 3.47
CA ILE A 107 -55.38 23.05 3.97
C ILE A 107 -55.80 23.50 5.38
N GLY A 108 -54.88 24.07 6.16
CA GLY A 108 -55.14 24.64 7.49
C GLY A 108 -55.72 26.05 7.47
#